data_AF-B0TZI8-F1
#
_entry.id   AF-B0TZI8-F1
#
_cell.length_a   1.000
_cell.length_b   1.000
_cell.length_c   1.000
_cell.angle_alpha   90.00
_cell.angle_beta   90.00
_cell.angle_gamma   90.00
#
_symmetry.space_group_name_H-M   'P 1'
#
loop_
_entity.id
_entity.type
_entity.pdbx_description
1 polymer ?
#
loop_
_entity_poly.entity_id
_entity_poly.type
_entity_poly.pdbx_seq_one_letter_code
_entity_poly.pdbx_strand_id
1 'polypeptide(L)'
;MTIFSLELNKDFKISNTKGQRIYFHEKNFLDLCKNNSLKISKDNLSNYNLENNLINHLPSHRYSKEELCSYIETKYHLLNNLKEEKTLYPEWLLFYIAVQKYSFSYTSKNEFEKYISFFEIISEIRHKNYIKNNPKNFINTFDNYDELLEALKGSFDKLIRLLAKELDEEKLFNFLAFLWKFHRELKDVEKYKLMWNLETYIIECINLLTDKDIDFKYVYKHHKALVCGKRQDQPSPLHEIQINIPLYIEEHQHYFTKLSYKNDPTLLEKINHCLSQNITAYKLLEVFASNDKIQNLVFSRLEIDRFYNSNKFNEFVMKSLIKNFILEIESLIIDNIPKPLQERDNLFNRLKNIKAENILTEYRNLIKQNANWSEFSAGIKAIEKENDSIEKYLMIYYHFRNYFAHNHVNVDELIWSENGEYIRTILESAIITIYFVATFKK
;
A
#
# COMPACT_ATOMS: atom_id res chain seq x y z
N MET A 1 -6.31 -8.73 -5.68
CA MET A 1 -6.27 -9.34 -7.03
C MET A 1 -4.98 -10.14 -7.12
N THR A 2 -5.07 -11.47 -7.08
CA THR A 2 -3.93 -12.37 -6.92
C THR A 2 -3.90 -13.34 -8.10
N ILE A 3 -2.79 -13.35 -8.84
CA ILE A 3 -2.24 -14.42 -9.72
C ILE A 3 -3.12 -14.91 -10.90
N PHE A 4 -4.44 -14.64 -10.94
CA PHE A 4 -5.35 -15.24 -11.94
C PHE A 4 -6.35 -14.31 -12.63
N SER A 5 -6.28 -12.98 -12.48
CA SER A 5 -7.17 -12.09 -13.26
C SER A 5 -6.56 -11.69 -14.61
N LEU A 6 -6.05 -12.67 -15.34
CA LEU A 6 -6.18 -12.68 -16.80
C LEU A 6 -7.41 -13.55 -17.05
N GLU A 7 -8.47 -13.03 -17.68
CA GLU A 7 -9.62 -13.86 -18.06
C GLU A 7 -9.13 -15.04 -18.92
N LEU A 8 -8.96 -16.20 -18.32
CA LEU A 8 -8.60 -17.42 -19.02
C LEU A 8 -9.84 -17.93 -19.75
N ASN A 9 -9.74 -18.06 -21.07
CA ASN A 9 -10.80 -18.57 -21.94
C ASN A 9 -11.31 -19.94 -21.43
N LYS A 10 -12.61 -20.21 -21.60
CA LYS A 10 -13.33 -21.45 -21.26
C LYS A 10 -12.70 -22.72 -21.87
N ASP A 11 -11.90 -22.58 -22.92
CA ASP A 11 -11.23 -23.68 -23.63
C ASP A 11 -9.93 -24.16 -22.95
N PHE A 12 -9.54 -23.58 -21.81
CA PHE A 12 -8.34 -23.97 -21.06
C PHE A 12 -8.40 -25.47 -20.68
N LYS A 13 -7.41 -26.30 -21.09
CA LYS A 13 -7.34 -27.77 -20.83
C LYS A 13 -5.95 -28.24 -20.35
N ILE A 14 -5.98 -29.32 -19.55
CA ILE A 14 -5.00 -29.83 -18.56
C ILE A 14 -4.20 -31.00 -19.25
N SER A 15 -2.85 -31.03 -19.27
CA SER A 15 -2.07 -32.25 -19.64
C SER A 15 -0.65 -32.37 -19.04
N ASN A 16 -0.24 -33.61 -18.78
CA ASN A 16 0.97 -34.04 -18.05
C ASN A 16 1.95 -34.76 -18.99
N THR A 17 3.23 -34.37 -19.04
CA THR A 17 4.30 -35.21 -19.60
C THR A 17 5.49 -35.28 -18.66
N LYS A 18 5.83 -36.51 -18.29
CA LYS A 18 6.97 -36.87 -17.44
C LYS A 18 8.27 -36.27 -17.96
N GLY A 19 9.02 -35.63 -17.07
CA GLY A 19 10.45 -35.37 -17.26
C GLY A 19 10.84 -33.95 -17.70
N GLN A 20 9.90 -33.02 -17.85
CA GLN A 20 10.22 -31.61 -18.10
C GLN A 20 9.69 -30.75 -16.96
N ARG A 21 10.59 -30.23 -16.14
CA ARG A 21 10.30 -29.11 -15.26
C ARG A 21 10.27 -27.84 -16.11
N ILE A 22 9.24 -27.03 -15.86
CA ILE A 22 8.81 -25.77 -16.49
C ILE A 22 7.89 -25.94 -17.72
N TYR A 23 6.65 -25.55 -17.45
CA TYR A 23 5.43 -25.61 -18.24
C TYR A 23 5.40 -24.57 -19.38
N PHE A 24 5.68 -25.00 -20.62
CA PHE A 24 5.52 -24.13 -21.79
C PHE A 24 4.85 -24.85 -22.97
N HIS A 25 3.55 -24.58 -23.18
CA HIS A 25 2.83 -25.00 -24.38
C HIS A 25 2.65 -23.81 -25.34
N GLU A 26 3.50 -23.70 -26.35
CA GLU A 26 3.67 -22.54 -27.25
C GLU A 26 2.35 -21.97 -27.81
N LYS A 27 1.48 -22.85 -28.33
CA LYS A 27 0.23 -22.44 -28.98
C LYS A 27 -0.72 -21.68 -28.02
N ASN A 28 -0.96 -22.22 -26.83
CA ASN A 28 -1.89 -21.59 -25.89
C ASN A 28 -1.25 -20.34 -25.25
N PHE A 29 0.08 -20.31 -25.12
CA PHE A 29 0.81 -19.12 -24.69
C PHE A 29 0.68 -17.97 -25.69
N LEU A 30 0.84 -18.25 -26.99
CA LEU A 30 0.64 -17.28 -28.07
C LEU A 30 -0.78 -16.69 -28.04
N ASP A 31 -1.79 -17.51 -27.75
CA ASP A 31 -3.18 -17.05 -27.65
C ASP A 31 -3.43 -16.19 -26.39
N LEU A 32 -2.86 -16.54 -25.23
CA LEU A 32 -2.87 -15.70 -24.02
C LEU A 32 -2.23 -14.33 -24.26
N CYS A 33 -1.13 -14.29 -25.02
CA CYS A 33 -0.44 -13.06 -25.35
C CYS A 33 -1.26 -12.16 -26.28
N LYS A 34 -1.91 -12.72 -27.31
CA LYS A 34 -2.86 -11.98 -28.16
C LYS A 34 -3.98 -11.36 -27.34
N ASN A 35 -4.58 -12.12 -26.42
CA ASN A 35 -5.68 -11.65 -25.56
C ASN A 35 -5.25 -10.52 -24.61
N ASN A 36 -3.96 -10.38 -24.34
CA ASN A 36 -3.39 -9.31 -23.51
C ASN A 36 -2.72 -8.19 -24.31
N SER A 37 -3.00 -8.10 -25.61
CA SER A 37 -2.41 -7.09 -26.51
C SER A 37 -0.88 -7.17 -26.62
N LEU A 38 -0.31 -8.33 -26.27
CA LEU A 38 1.09 -8.68 -26.47
C LEU A 38 1.21 -9.37 -27.83
N LYS A 39 1.33 -8.61 -28.92
CA LYS A 39 1.78 -9.14 -30.23
C LYS A 39 3.18 -9.74 -30.08
N ILE A 40 3.33 -11.04 -30.37
CA ILE A 40 4.58 -11.81 -30.28
C ILE A 40 4.90 -12.42 -31.65
N SER A 41 6.13 -12.25 -32.14
CA SER A 41 6.68 -13.02 -33.25
C SER A 41 7.20 -14.36 -32.75
N LYS A 42 7.13 -15.41 -33.56
CA LYS A 42 7.66 -16.75 -33.22
C LYS A 42 9.16 -16.71 -32.86
N ASP A 43 9.92 -15.79 -33.44
CA ASP A 43 11.35 -15.62 -33.19
C ASP A 43 11.67 -15.16 -31.74
N ASN A 44 10.71 -14.53 -31.04
CA ASN A 44 10.89 -14.16 -29.65
C ASN A 44 10.78 -15.38 -28.70
N LEU A 45 10.11 -16.45 -29.16
CA LEU A 45 9.90 -17.68 -28.40
C LEU A 45 11.01 -18.71 -28.62
N SER A 46 11.60 -18.78 -29.81
CA SER A 46 12.74 -19.66 -30.08
C SER A 46 13.97 -19.31 -29.21
N ASN A 47 14.12 -18.03 -28.87
CA ASN A 47 15.14 -17.53 -27.94
C ASN A 47 14.85 -17.86 -26.47
N TYR A 48 13.66 -18.37 -26.10
CA TYR A 48 13.38 -18.85 -24.74
C TYR A 48 13.95 -20.26 -24.49
N ASN A 49 14.29 -21.00 -25.54
CA ASN A 49 15.05 -22.25 -25.41
C ASN A 49 16.51 -22.02 -24.91
N LEU A 50 16.82 -20.82 -24.42
CA LEU A 50 18.07 -20.50 -23.73
C LEU A 50 18.28 -21.47 -22.57
N GLU A 51 19.42 -22.15 -22.65
CA GLU A 51 19.90 -23.23 -21.81
C GLU A 51 19.58 -23.06 -20.32
N ASN A 52 18.87 -24.05 -19.77
CA ASN A 52 18.70 -24.31 -18.34
C ASN A 52 20.06 -24.49 -17.65
N ASN A 53 20.74 -23.39 -17.32
CA ASN A 53 22.01 -23.41 -16.58
C ASN A 53 21.82 -23.25 -15.05
N LEU A 54 20.60 -23.34 -14.53
CA LEU A 54 20.32 -23.31 -13.09
C LEU A 54 20.51 -24.65 -12.37
N ILE A 55 21.04 -25.69 -13.02
CA ILE A 55 21.02 -27.05 -12.46
C ILE A 55 22.20 -27.36 -11.52
N ASN A 56 23.23 -26.53 -11.44
CA ASN A 56 24.36 -26.84 -10.58
C ASN A 56 24.47 -25.81 -9.46
N HIS A 57 24.09 -26.20 -8.24
CA HIS A 57 24.78 -25.93 -6.96
C HIS A 57 23.81 -25.75 -5.78
N LEU A 58 23.59 -26.82 -5.01
CA LEU A 58 23.13 -26.77 -3.61
C LEU A 58 23.79 -27.90 -2.79
N PRO A 59 24.63 -27.60 -1.79
CA PRO A 59 25.15 -28.61 -0.87
C PRO A 59 24.20 -28.83 0.31
N SER A 60 23.79 -30.09 0.45
CA SER A 60 23.46 -30.87 1.66
C SER A 60 22.56 -30.25 2.75
N HIS A 61 21.39 -30.86 3.00
CA HIS A 61 21.18 -31.78 4.13
C HIS A 61 19.89 -32.60 3.94
N ARG A 62 20.05 -33.94 3.96
CA ARG A 62 19.10 -35.06 3.89
C ARG A 62 18.22 -35.29 2.65
N TYR A 63 17.82 -34.29 1.87
CA TYR A 63 17.09 -34.52 0.60
C TYR A 63 17.47 -33.48 -0.46
N SER A 64 17.61 -33.87 -1.73
CA SER A 64 17.85 -32.94 -2.84
C SER A 64 16.59 -32.15 -3.20
N LYS A 65 16.74 -31.01 -3.89
CA LYS A 65 15.60 -30.25 -4.45
C LYS A 65 14.76 -31.15 -5.35
N GLU A 66 15.40 -32.01 -6.14
CA GLU A 66 14.74 -32.97 -7.01
C GLU A 66 13.90 -33.96 -6.22
N GLU A 67 14.42 -34.49 -5.12
CA GLU A 67 13.75 -35.43 -4.23
C GLU A 67 12.57 -34.77 -3.50
N LEU A 68 12.72 -33.54 -3.03
CA LEU A 68 11.63 -32.80 -2.38
C LEU A 68 10.53 -32.43 -3.37
N CYS A 69 10.87 -31.90 -4.55
CA CYS A 69 9.90 -31.62 -5.60
C CYS A 69 9.21 -32.92 -6.05
N SER A 70 9.97 -33.99 -6.27
CA SER A 70 9.40 -35.29 -6.66
C SER A 70 8.52 -35.87 -5.56
N TYR A 71 8.89 -35.77 -4.28
CA TYR A 71 8.06 -36.19 -3.16
C TYR A 71 6.78 -35.38 -3.07
N ILE A 72 6.86 -34.05 -3.21
CA ILE A 72 5.71 -33.14 -3.18
C ILE A 72 4.77 -33.40 -4.37
N GLU A 73 5.31 -33.54 -5.59
CA GLU A 73 4.58 -33.90 -6.81
C GLU A 73 3.94 -35.27 -6.68
N THR A 74 4.69 -36.27 -6.19
CA THR A 74 4.20 -37.64 -5.98
C THR A 74 3.09 -37.67 -4.94
N LYS A 75 3.23 -36.94 -3.84
CA LYS A 75 2.17 -36.78 -2.85
C LYS A 75 0.97 -36.10 -3.49
N TYR A 76 1.13 -34.93 -4.11
CA TYR A 76 0.04 -34.21 -4.76
C TYR A 76 -0.73 -35.06 -5.81
N HIS A 77 -0.03 -35.83 -6.64
CA HIS A 77 -0.65 -36.71 -7.65
C HIS A 77 -1.34 -37.93 -7.03
N LEU A 78 -0.71 -38.60 -6.06
CA LEU A 78 -1.32 -39.71 -5.29
C LEU A 78 -2.60 -39.23 -4.59
N LEU A 79 -2.59 -37.98 -4.13
CA LEU A 79 -3.64 -37.38 -3.34
C LEU A 79 -4.82 -36.85 -4.15
N ASN A 80 -4.81 -36.88 -5.48
CA ASN A 80 -5.93 -36.29 -6.24
C ASN A 80 -6.55 -37.23 -7.28
N ASN A 81 -6.03 -38.46 -7.46
CA ASN A 81 -6.45 -39.38 -8.53
C ASN A 81 -6.56 -38.71 -9.92
N LEU A 82 -5.78 -37.64 -10.14
CA LEU A 82 -5.85 -36.82 -11.35
C LEU A 82 -5.17 -37.57 -12.49
N LYS A 83 -5.92 -37.85 -13.55
CA LYS A 83 -5.33 -38.42 -14.78
C LYS A 83 -4.73 -37.38 -15.71
N GLU A 84 -4.99 -36.09 -15.52
CA GLU A 84 -4.33 -35.02 -16.27
C GLU A 84 -4.23 -33.77 -15.35
N GLU A 85 -3.11 -33.02 -15.36
CA GLU A 85 -2.95 -31.69 -14.72
C GLU A 85 -2.52 -30.58 -15.73
N LYS A 86 -2.82 -29.28 -15.52
CA LYS A 86 -2.75 -28.17 -16.52
C LYS A 86 -1.38 -27.51 -16.46
N THR A 87 -0.85 -27.22 -17.63
CA THR A 87 0.36 -26.41 -17.81
C THR A 87 0.13 -24.99 -17.28
N LEU A 88 0.86 -24.60 -16.23
CA LEU A 88 0.85 -23.23 -15.68
C LEU A 88 2.03 -22.45 -16.25
N TYR A 89 1.76 -21.36 -16.98
CA TYR A 89 2.84 -20.51 -17.48
C TYR A 89 3.42 -19.65 -16.36
N PRO A 90 4.75 -19.55 -16.22
CA PRO A 90 5.35 -18.60 -15.31
C PRO A 90 5.02 -17.17 -15.75
N GLU A 91 4.45 -16.33 -14.87
CA GLU A 91 4.05 -14.97 -15.26
C GLU A 91 5.25 -14.13 -15.69
N TRP A 92 6.44 -14.43 -15.16
CA TRP A 92 7.68 -13.74 -15.51
C TRP A 92 8.05 -13.86 -16.98
N LEU A 93 7.56 -14.87 -17.69
CA LEU A 93 7.79 -14.99 -19.13
C LEU A 93 7.17 -13.82 -19.89
N LEU A 94 6.02 -13.31 -19.42
CA LEU A 94 5.39 -12.11 -19.99
C LEU A 94 6.26 -10.87 -19.80
N PHE A 95 6.99 -10.79 -18.69
CA PHE A 95 7.96 -9.72 -18.45
C PHE A 95 9.16 -9.81 -19.39
N TYR A 96 9.71 -11.00 -19.57
CA TYR A 96 10.82 -11.22 -20.51
C TYR A 96 10.44 -10.76 -21.93
N ILE A 97 9.25 -11.11 -22.39
CA ILE A 97 8.72 -10.66 -23.68
C ILE A 97 8.52 -9.15 -23.72
N ALA A 98 8.02 -8.56 -22.64
CA ALA A 98 7.86 -7.11 -22.55
C ALA A 98 9.21 -6.39 -22.71
N VAL A 99 10.26 -6.89 -22.05
CA VAL A 99 11.62 -6.35 -22.16
C VAL A 99 12.19 -6.46 -23.58
N GLN A 100 11.86 -7.52 -24.32
CA GLN A 100 12.28 -7.65 -25.72
C GLN A 100 11.50 -6.73 -26.67
N LYS A 101 10.22 -6.47 -26.35
CA LYS A 101 9.30 -5.78 -27.24
C LYS A 101 9.34 -4.27 -27.09
N TYR A 102 9.53 -3.79 -25.87
CA TYR A 102 9.51 -2.37 -25.55
C TYR A 102 10.95 -1.87 -25.37
N SER A 103 11.20 -0.65 -25.84
CA SER A 103 12.47 0.03 -25.59
C SER A 103 12.41 0.67 -24.21
N PHE A 104 13.02 0.01 -23.24
CA PHE A 104 13.14 0.50 -21.87
C PHE A 104 14.51 1.18 -21.67
N SER A 105 14.53 2.25 -20.87
CA SER A 105 15.74 3.05 -20.61
C SER A 105 16.66 2.42 -19.56
N TYR A 106 16.09 1.64 -18.64
CA TYR A 106 16.72 1.10 -17.46
C TYR A 106 16.65 -0.43 -17.39
N THR A 107 15.73 -1.07 -18.11
CA THR A 107 15.61 -2.54 -18.13
C THR A 107 16.01 -3.08 -19.49
N SER A 108 17.26 -3.53 -19.62
CA SER A 108 17.69 -4.27 -20.82
C SER A 108 17.39 -5.76 -20.72
N LYS A 109 17.35 -6.46 -21.86
CA LYS A 109 17.26 -7.94 -21.90
C LYS A 109 18.35 -8.59 -21.04
N ASN A 110 19.60 -8.15 -21.21
CA ASN A 110 20.74 -8.68 -20.45
C ASN A 110 20.62 -8.41 -18.95
N GLU A 111 19.97 -7.33 -18.54
CA GLU A 111 19.73 -7.04 -17.12
C GLU A 111 18.61 -7.91 -16.56
N PHE A 112 17.52 -8.11 -17.31
CA PHE A 112 16.46 -9.04 -16.94
C PHE A 112 16.99 -10.47 -16.78
N GLU A 113 17.84 -10.93 -17.72
CA GLU A 113 18.41 -12.27 -17.70
C GLU A 113 19.26 -12.57 -16.45
N LYS A 114 19.90 -11.55 -15.85
CA LYS A 114 20.63 -11.70 -14.58
C LYS A 114 19.74 -12.12 -13.42
N TYR A 115 18.43 -11.83 -13.50
CA TYR A 115 17.47 -12.04 -12.43
C TYR A 115 16.43 -13.13 -12.75
N ILE A 116 16.55 -13.86 -13.87
CA ILE A 116 15.61 -14.94 -14.22
C ILE A 116 15.44 -15.95 -13.08
N SER A 117 16.53 -16.34 -12.43
CA SER A 117 16.49 -17.27 -11.30
C SER A 117 15.63 -16.76 -10.13
N PHE A 118 15.64 -15.45 -9.86
CA PHE A 118 14.82 -14.84 -8.82
C PHE A 118 13.34 -14.85 -9.21
N PHE A 119 13.02 -14.55 -10.47
CA PHE A 119 11.66 -14.63 -10.98
C PHE A 119 11.10 -16.05 -10.91
N GLU A 120 11.89 -17.06 -11.26
CA GLU A 120 11.50 -18.46 -11.19
C GLU A 120 11.25 -18.90 -9.74
N ILE A 121 12.15 -18.57 -8.82
CA ILE A 121 12.01 -18.89 -7.41
C ILE A 121 10.76 -18.23 -6.81
N ILE A 122 10.54 -16.94 -7.06
CA ILE A 122 9.36 -16.23 -6.57
C ILE A 122 8.07 -16.78 -7.19
N SER A 123 8.07 -17.10 -8.49
CA SER A 123 6.95 -17.79 -9.15
C SER A 123 6.58 -19.09 -8.43
N GLU A 124 7.59 -19.92 -8.13
CA GLU A 124 7.38 -21.20 -7.45
C GLU A 124 6.82 -21.00 -6.04
N ILE A 125 7.39 -20.09 -5.25
CA ILE A 125 6.90 -19.76 -3.90
C ILE A 125 5.44 -19.29 -3.96
N ARG A 126 5.13 -18.35 -4.85
CA ARG A 126 3.76 -17.82 -5.03
C ARG A 126 2.78 -18.91 -5.44
N HIS A 127 3.19 -19.80 -6.35
CA HIS A 127 2.38 -20.92 -6.79
C HIS A 127 2.08 -21.90 -5.64
N LYS A 128 3.08 -22.28 -4.83
CA LYS A 128 2.87 -23.15 -3.67
C LYS A 128 2.01 -22.51 -2.59
N ASN A 129 2.21 -21.22 -2.32
CA ASN A 129 1.36 -20.45 -1.43
C ASN A 129 -0.09 -20.40 -1.92
N TYR A 130 -0.32 -20.29 -3.23
CA TYR A 130 -1.67 -20.35 -3.80
C TYR A 130 -2.34 -21.70 -3.56
N ILE A 131 -1.65 -22.81 -3.81
CA ILE A 131 -2.18 -24.16 -3.55
C ILE A 131 -2.48 -24.32 -2.05
N LYS A 132 -1.54 -23.92 -1.19
CA LYS A 132 -1.67 -23.94 0.28
C LYS A 132 -2.92 -23.21 0.77
N ASN A 133 -3.23 -22.06 0.18
CA ASN A 133 -4.35 -21.20 0.59
C ASN A 133 -5.67 -21.59 -0.05
N ASN A 134 -5.65 -22.37 -1.14
CA ASN A 134 -6.85 -22.78 -1.87
C ASN A 134 -6.97 -24.31 -1.99
N PRO A 135 -6.76 -25.07 -0.91
CA PRO A 135 -6.58 -26.52 -0.99
C PRO A 135 -7.81 -27.23 -1.56
N LYS A 136 -9.02 -26.74 -1.27
CA LYS A 136 -10.28 -27.31 -1.78
C LYS A 136 -10.42 -27.27 -3.31
N ASN A 137 -9.70 -26.36 -3.99
CA ASN A 137 -9.71 -26.30 -5.45
C ASN A 137 -8.82 -27.38 -6.08
N PHE A 138 -7.95 -27.99 -5.28
CA PHE A 138 -6.92 -28.91 -5.74
C PHE A 138 -7.06 -30.30 -5.14
N ILE A 139 -7.48 -30.38 -3.88
CA ILE A 139 -7.62 -31.58 -3.06
C ILE A 139 -9.10 -31.77 -2.79
N ASN A 140 -9.75 -32.54 -3.65
CA ASN A 140 -11.13 -32.95 -3.45
C ASN A 140 -11.16 -34.36 -2.86
N THR A 141 -11.97 -34.53 -1.81
CA THR A 141 -12.51 -35.81 -1.30
C THR A 141 -11.51 -36.84 -0.75
N PHE A 142 -11.23 -36.79 0.57
CA PHE A 142 -10.65 -37.91 1.34
C PHE A 142 -11.21 -37.99 2.75
N ASP A 143 -11.27 -39.21 3.30
CA ASP A 143 -11.71 -39.48 4.67
C ASP A 143 -10.72 -38.98 5.76
N ASN A 144 -9.47 -38.65 5.37
CA ASN A 144 -8.42 -38.08 6.24
C ASN A 144 -7.93 -36.69 5.73
N TYR A 145 -8.86 -35.86 5.28
CA TYR A 145 -8.57 -34.57 4.63
C TYR A 145 -7.65 -33.63 5.43
N ASP A 146 -7.83 -33.54 6.76
CA ASP A 146 -7.12 -32.56 7.59
C ASP A 146 -5.64 -32.92 7.82
N GLU A 147 -5.32 -34.17 8.21
CA GLU A 147 -3.93 -34.62 8.44
C GLU A 147 -3.05 -34.47 7.18
N LEU A 148 -3.68 -34.70 6.03
CA LEU A 148 -3.06 -34.74 4.73
C LEU A 148 -2.83 -33.31 4.18
N LEU A 149 -3.79 -32.42 4.44
CA LEU A 149 -3.63 -30.98 4.25
C LEU A 149 -2.46 -30.45 5.08
N GLU A 150 -2.35 -30.84 6.36
CA GLU A 150 -1.26 -30.41 7.24
C GLU A 150 0.11 -30.89 6.75
N ALA A 151 0.23 -32.16 6.34
CA ALA A 151 1.47 -32.70 5.81
C ALA A 151 1.93 -32.00 4.51
N LEU A 152 0.99 -31.65 3.63
CA LEU A 152 1.25 -30.92 2.39
C LEU A 152 1.67 -29.48 2.66
N LYS A 153 0.98 -28.79 3.59
CA LYS A 153 1.37 -27.46 4.06
C LYS A 153 2.77 -27.46 4.65
N GLY A 154 3.09 -28.40 5.53
CA GLY A 154 4.42 -28.53 6.13
C GLY A 154 5.53 -28.81 5.10
N SER A 155 5.21 -29.56 4.03
CA SER A 155 6.16 -29.84 2.95
C SER A 155 6.41 -28.60 2.07
N PHE A 156 5.36 -27.85 1.73
CA PHE A 156 5.50 -26.58 1.03
C PHE A 156 6.29 -25.55 1.84
N ASP A 157 6.02 -25.42 3.14
CA ASP A 157 6.76 -24.49 4.00
C ASP A 157 8.25 -24.84 4.05
N LYS A 158 8.60 -26.14 4.06
CA LYS A 158 9.98 -26.60 3.95
C LYS A 158 10.62 -26.20 2.61
N LEU A 159 9.92 -26.44 1.50
CA LEU A 159 10.43 -26.12 0.17
C LEU A 159 10.62 -24.61 -0.01
N ILE A 160 9.65 -23.80 0.39
CA ILE A 160 9.72 -22.33 0.34
C ILE A 160 10.93 -21.84 1.13
N ARG A 161 11.13 -22.36 2.35
CA ARG A 161 12.31 -22.01 3.16
C ARG A 161 13.64 -22.38 2.50
N LEU A 162 13.71 -23.50 1.80
CA LEU A 162 14.91 -23.89 1.07
C LEU A 162 15.18 -22.95 -0.11
N LEU A 163 14.15 -22.68 -0.91
CA LEU A 163 14.23 -21.74 -2.03
C LEU A 163 14.61 -20.32 -1.55
N ALA A 164 14.09 -19.86 -0.42
CA ALA A 164 14.41 -18.56 0.16
C ALA A 164 15.85 -18.47 0.71
N LYS A 165 16.43 -19.59 1.16
CA LYS A 165 17.82 -19.65 1.64
C LYS A 165 18.85 -19.43 0.53
N GLU A 166 18.52 -19.80 -0.71
CA GLU A 166 19.39 -19.62 -1.88
C GLU A 166 19.55 -18.15 -2.28
N LEU A 167 18.61 -17.31 -1.85
CA LEU A 167 18.60 -15.90 -2.19
C LEU A 167 19.44 -15.12 -1.19
N ASP A 168 20.59 -14.62 -1.65
CA ASP A 168 21.46 -13.72 -0.90
C ASP A 168 20.79 -12.35 -0.67
N GLU A 169 20.99 -11.75 0.50
CA GLU A 169 20.34 -10.50 0.90
C GLU A 169 20.69 -9.33 -0.02
N GLU A 170 21.98 -9.16 -0.36
CA GLU A 170 22.42 -8.10 -1.25
C GLU A 170 21.85 -8.30 -2.65
N LYS A 171 21.82 -9.54 -3.14
CA LYS A 171 21.16 -9.86 -4.41
C LYS A 171 19.65 -9.63 -4.38
N LEU A 172 18.97 -9.91 -3.27
CA LEU A 172 17.54 -9.61 -3.09
C LEU A 172 17.28 -8.11 -3.14
N PHE A 173 18.11 -7.29 -2.47
CA PHE A 173 17.99 -5.84 -2.56
C PHE A 173 18.24 -5.29 -3.97
N ASN A 174 19.23 -5.84 -4.68
CA ASN A 174 19.50 -5.49 -6.07
C ASN A 174 18.35 -5.91 -6.99
N PHE A 175 17.77 -7.08 -6.76
CA PHE A 175 16.59 -7.55 -7.49
C PHE A 175 15.35 -6.68 -7.19
N LEU A 176 15.12 -6.30 -5.93
CA LEU A 176 14.03 -5.39 -5.56
C LEU A 176 14.17 -4.02 -6.26
N ALA A 177 15.39 -3.48 -6.28
CA ALA A 177 15.72 -2.25 -7.00
C ALA A 177 15.47 -2.38 -8.50
N PHE A 178 15.82 -3.51 -9.09
CA PHE A 178 15.51 -3.85 -10.48
C PHE A 178 14.00 -3.91 -10.74
N LEU A 179 13.25 -4.64 -9.90
CA LEU A 179 11.80 -4.77 -10.02
C LEU A 179 11.10 -3.41 -9.97
N TRP A 180 11.51 -2.52 -9.06
CA TRP A 180 10.93 -1.18 -8.98
C TRP A 180 11.23 -0.33 -10.23
N LYS A 181 12.47 -0.37 -10.76
CA LYS A 181 12.79 0.34 -12.00
C LYS A 181 11.94 -0.17 -13.16
N PHE A 182 11.80 -1.49 -13.27
CA PHE A 182 10.98 -2.10 -14.31
C PHE A 182 9.48 -1.79 -14.14
N HIS A 183 8.98 -1.72 -12.91
CA HIS A 183 7.62 -1.26 -12.58
C HIS A 183 7.37 0.16 -13.11
N ARG A 184 8.30 1.09 -12.83
CA ARG A 184 8.22 2.47 -13.31
C ARG A 184 8.18 2.54 -14.83
N GLU A 185 9.02 1.76 -15.51
CA GLU A 185 9.03 1.76 -16.97
C GLU A 185 7.74 1.20 -17.58
N LEU A 186 7.17 0.13 -17.00
CA LEU A 186 5.87 -0.39 -17.40
C LEU A 186 4.75 0.64 -17.17
N LYS A 187 4.83 1.42 -16.09
CA LYS A 187 3.91 2.53 -15.80
C LYS A 187 4.02 3.62 -16.87
N ASP A 188 5.24 4.03 -17.22
CA ASP A 188 5.52 5.10 -18.19
C ASP A 188 5.03 4.74 -19.61
N VAL A 189 5.01 3.44 -19.98
CA VAL A 189 4.44 2.96 -21.26
C VAL A 189 2.99 2.44 -21.15
N GLU A 190 2.32 2.74 -20.05
CA GLU A 190 0.91 2.40 -19.77
C GLU A 190 0.60 0.88 -19.88
N LYS A 191 1.51 0.02 -19.44
CA LYS A 191 1.32 -1.44 -19.38
C LYS A 191 0.89 -1.89 -17.98
N TYR A 192 -0.21 -1.31 -17.51
CA TYR A 192 -0.72 -1.49 -16.15
C TYR A 192 -0.96 -2.95 -15.74
N LYS A 193 -1.43 -3.82 -16.66
CA LYS A 193 -1.60 -5.25 -16.36
C LYS A 193 -0.28 -5.96 -16.00
N LEU A 194 0.79 -5.66 -16.74
CA LEU A 194 2.12 -6.20 -16.44
C LEU A 194 2.71 -5.55 -15.18
N MET A 195 2.52 -4.24 -15.03
CA MET A 195 2.92 -3.48 -13.85
C MET A 195 2.32 -4.08 -12.56
N TRP A 196 1.00 -4.30 -12.51
CA TRP A 196 0.32 -4.90 -11.36
C TRP A 196 0.77 -6.35 -11.08
N ASN A 197 1.06 -7.13 -12.13
CA ASN A 197 1.65 -8.46 -11.91
C ASN A 197 3.06 -8.33 -11.30
N LEU A 198 3.86 -7.36 -11.72
CA LEU A 198 5.20 -7.13 -11.19
C LEU A 198 5.17 -6.66 -9.72
N GLU A 199 4.15 -5.89 -9.32
CA GLU A 199 3.94 -5.48 -7.92
C GLU A 199 3.87 -6.69 -6.97
N THR A 200 3.32 -7.81 -7.42
CA THR A 200 3.30 -9.03 -6.60
C THR A 200 4.68 -9.65 -6.40
N TYR A 201 5.61 -9.48 -7.35
CA TYR A 201 7.01 -9.90 -7.17
C TYR A 201 7.74 -8.95 -6.22
N ILE A 202 7.42 -7.66 -6.26
CA ILE A 202 7.98 -6.65 -5.34
C ILE A 202 7.56 -6.97 -3.91
N ILE A 203 6.27 -7.23 -3.68
CA ILE A 203 5.73 -7.62 -2.37
C ILE A 203 6.38 -8.92 -1.88
N GLU A 204 6.48 -9.94 -2.73
CA GLU A 204 7.10 -11.21 -2.32
C GLU A 204 8.60 -11.04 -2.02
N CYS A 205 9.31 -10.20 -2.78
CA CYS A 205 10.71 -9.90 -2.51
C CYS A 205 10.89 -9.15 -1.18
N ILE A 206 9.98 -8.25 -0.81
CA ILE A 206 9.95 -7.61 0.52
C ILE A 206 9.73 -8.66 1.60
N ASN A 207 8.75 -9.56 1.42
CA ASN A 207 8.47 -10.64 2.38
C ASN A 207 9.68 -11.55 2.58
N LEU A 208 10.39 -11.91 1.49
CA LEU A 208 11.60 -12.73 1.55
C LEU A 208 12.75 -12.05 2.31
N LEU A 209 12.88 -10.73 2.22
CA LEU A 209 13.83 -9.97 3.03
C LEU A 209 13.41 -9.99 4.51
N THR A 210 12.12 -9.80 4.81
CA THR A 210 11.64 -9.83 6.20
C THR A 210 11.71 -11.22 6.84
N ASP A 211 11.52 -12.29 6.05
CA ASP A 211 11.68 -13.68 6.49
C ASP A 211 13.13 -14.03 6.87
N LYS A 212 14.08 -13.18 6.49
CA LYS A 212 15.49 -13.24 6.90
C LYS A 212 15.78 -12.35 8.13
N ASP A 213 14.76 -12.02 8.90
CA ASP A 213 14.85 -11.16 10.10
C ASP A 213 15.32 -9.72 9.80
N ILE A 214 15.22 -9.26 8.54
CA ILE A 214 15.51 -7.87 8.18
C ILE A 214 14.31 -7.02 8.53
N ASP A 215 14.54 -6.00 9.35
CA ASP A 215 13.50 -5.04 9.74
C ASP A 215 12.82 -4.40 8.51
N PHE A 216 11.49 -4.39 8.51
CA PHE A 216 10.69 -3.89 7.40
C PHE A 216 11.03 -2.43 7.06
N LYS A 217 11.26 -1.59 8.08
CA LYS A 217 11.64 -0.19 7.88
C LYS A 217 13.06 -0.07 7.32
N TYR A 218 13.98 -0.95 7.70
CA TYR A 218 15.29 -1.05 7.04
C TYR A 218 15.17 -1.40 5.56
N VAL A 219 14.30 -2.35 5.17
CA VAL A 219 14.08 -2.72 3.76
C VAL A 219 13.76 -1.48 2.92
N TYR A 220 12.85 -0.63 3.40
CA TYR A 220 12.42 0.58 2.67
C TYR A 220 13.54 1.62 2.58
N LYS A 221 14.24 1.88 3.68
CA LYS A 221 15.34 2.86 3.71
C LYS A 221 16.50 2.41 2.82
N HIS A 222 16.87 1.13 2.88
CA HIS A 222 17.95 0.56 2.08
C HIS A 222 17.59 0.56 0.59
N HIS A 223 16.39 0.08 0.22
CA HIS A 223 15.92 0.12 -1.15
C HIS A 223 15.90 1.55 -1.72
N LYS A 224 15.34 2.51 -0.96
CA LYS A 224 15.34 3.93 -1.33
C LYS A 224 16.75 4.45 -1.61
N ALA A 225 17.73 4.11 -0.78
CA ALA A 225 19.12 4.51 -1.01
C ALA A 225 19.68 3.93 -2.33
N LEU A 226 19.32 2.70 -2.69
CA LEU A 226 19.74 2.06 -3.95
C LEU A 226 19.14 2.70 -5.19
N VAL A 227 17.85 3.07 -5.16
CA VAL A 227 17.14 3.54 -6.37
C VAL A 227 17.11 5.06 -6.51
N CYS A 228 17.06 5.81 -5.41
CA CYS A 228 17.01 7.28 -5.42
C CYS A 228 18.40 7.92 -5.19
N GLY A 229 19.41 7.13 -4.81
CA GLY A 229 20.76 7.62 -4.53
C GLY A 229 20.78 8.71 -3.45
N LYS A 230 21.33 9.88 -3.78
CA LYS A 230 21.46 11.02 -2.85
C LYS A 230 20.16 11.81 -2.61
N ARG A 231 19.09 11.56 -3.37
CA ARG A 231 17.79 12.23 -3.20
C ARG A 231 17.01 11.56 -2.06
N GLN A 232 17.38 11.91 -0.82
CA GLN A 232 16.81 11.36 0.42
C GLN A 232 15.53 12.07 0.87
N ASP A 233 15.19 13.19 0.24
CA ASP A 233 14.07 14.07 0.55
C ASP A 233 12.71 13.53 0.08
N GLN A 234 12.70 12.58 -0.86
CA GLN A 234 11.48 11.94 -1.32
C GLN A 234 11.14 10.69 -0.49
N PRO A 235 9.86 10.35 -0.29
CA PRO A 235 9.46 9.10 0.35
C PRO A 235 9.99 7.87 -0.38
N SER A 236 10.03 6.73 0.30
CA SER A 236 10.42 5.46 -0.29
C SER A 236 9.50 5.14 -1.48
N PRO A 237 10.06 4.84 -2.66
CA PRO A 237 9.27 4.50 -3.84
C PRO A 237 8.41 3.25 -3.66
N LEU A 238 8.74 2.38 -2.69
CA LEU A 238 7.94 1.19 -2.40
C LEU A 238 6.55 1.54 -1.86
N HIS A 239 6.35 2.74 -1.31
CA HIS A 239 5.03 3.22 -0.91
C HIS A 239 4.06 3.37 -2.10
N GLU A 240 4.52 3.36 -3.35
CA GLU A 240 3.61 3.29 -4.51
C GLU A 240 2.92 1.91 -4.65
N ILE A 241 3.47 0.88 -4.00
CA ILE A 241 3.09 -0.52 -4.20
C ILE A 241 2.55 -1.13 -2.92
N GLN A 242 3.32 -1.00 -1.83
CA GLN A 242 2.93 -1.45 -0.50
C GLN A 242 3.20 -0.32 0.48
N ILE A 243 2.13 0.22 1.07
CA ILE A 243 2.28 1.35 1.99
C ILE A 243 2.55 0.81 3.40
N ASN A 244 3.73 1.13 3.95
CA ASN A 244 3.94 1.11 5.40
C ASN A 244 3.57 2.49 5.97
N ILE A 245 2.36 2.57 6.54
CA ILE A 245 1.80 3.85 7.00
C ILE A 245 2.68 4.55 8.05
N PRO A 246 3.17 3.87 9.12
CA PRO A 246 4.05 4.50 10.10
C PRO A 246 5.30 5.14 9.47
N LEU A 247 5.98 4.43 8.57
CA LEU A 247 7.15 4.94 7.88
C LEU A 247 6.79 6.06 6.90
N TYR A 248 5.66 5.94 6.20
CA TYR A 248 5.17 6.98 5.30
C TYR A 248 4.96 8.31 6.04
N ILE A 249 4.36 8.27 7.24
CA ILE A 249 4.19 9.45 8.10
C ILE A 249 5.54 10.04 8.51
N GLU A 250 6.51 9.20 8.92
CA GLU A 250 7.88 9.63 9.26
C GLU A 250 8.60 10.32 8.10
N GLU A 251 8.50 9.76 6.89
CA GLU A 251 9.13 10.34 5.69
C GLU A 251 8.47 11.65 5.24
N HIS A 252 7.18 11.83 5.56
CA HIS A 252 6.41 13.05 5.29
C HIS A 252 6.38 14.05 6.44
N GLN A 253 7.24 13.90 7.46
CA GLN A 253 7.26 14.78 8.64
C GLN A 253 7.35 16.29 8.31
N HIS A 254 7.89 16.64 7.15
CA HIS A 254 8.03 18.02 6.70
C HIS A 254 6.69 18.76 6.54
N TYR A 255 5.59 18.04 6.28
CA TYR A 255 4.24 18.62 6.26
C TYR A 255 3.80 19.14 7.64
N PHE A 256 4.45 18.69 8.72
CA PHE A 256 4.14 19.11 10.08
C PHE A 256 5.17 20.08 10.67
N THR A 257 6.43 20.00 10.20
CA THR A 257 7.58 20.65 10.85
C THR A 257 8.28 21.73 10.05
N LYS A 258 8.01 21.88 8.74
CA LYS A 258 8.62 22.95 7.93
C LYS A 258 7.69 24.15 7.81
N LEU A 259 8.29 25.35 7.82
CA LEU A 259 7.56 26.62 7.65
C LEU A 259 6.75 26.61 6.35
N SER A 260 5.51 27.06 6.47
CA SER A 260 4.57 27.20 5.36
C SER A 260 4.88 28.46 4.54
N TYR A 261 4.21 28.58 3.39
CA TYR A 261 4.09 29.81 2.61
C TYR A 261 3.88 31.04 3.52
N LYS A 262 4.58 32.15 3.24
CA LYS A 262 4.53 33.43 3.99
C LYS A 262 5.10 33.45 5.43
N ASN A 263 5.96 32.51 5.84
CA ASN A 263 6.49 32.42 7.22
C ASN A 263 5.41 32.15 8.28
N ASP A 264 4.30 31.52 7.89
CA ASP A 264 3.28 31.07 8.84
C ASP A 264 3.86 30.00 9.79
N PRO A 265 3.46 29.99 11.07
CA PRO A 265 3.93 29.00 12.03
C PRO A 265 3.58 27.58 11.55
N THR A 266 4.52 26.67 11.75
CA THR A 266 4.38 25.25 11.45
C THR A 266 3.24 24.63 12.25
N LEU A 267 2.72 23.49 11.79
CA LEU A 267 1.69 22.78 12.54
C LEU A 267 2.18 22.36 13.92
N LEU A 268 3.45 21.95 14.04
CA LEU A 268 4.06 21.66 15.34
C LEU A 268 4.13 22.89 16.25
N GLU A 269 4.48 24.06 15.72
CA GLU A 269 4.48 25.32 16.49
C GLU A 269 3.07 25.71 16.95
N LYS A 270 2.06 25.58 16.07
CA LYS A 270 0.65 25.79 16.42
C LYS A 270 0.20 24.85 17.53
N ILE A 271 0.54 23.56 17.44
CA ILE A 271 0.25 22.56 18.48
C ILE A 271 0.91 22.96 19.81
N ASN A 272 2.21 23.31 19.78
CA ASN A 272 2.96 23.72 20.97
C ASN A 272 2.38 24.97 21.63
N HIS A 273 1.99 25.97 20.82
CA HIS A 273 1.32 27.18 21.30
C HIS A 273 -0.02 26.86 21.97
N CYS A 274 -0.87 26.08 21.29
CA CYS A 274 -2.19 25.71 21.78
C CYS A 274 -2.16 24.91 23.08
N LEU A 275 -1.21 23.97 23.18
CA LEU A 275 -1.07 23.10 24.35
C LEU A 275 -0.22 23.70 25.46
N SER A 276 0.48 24.81 25.19
CA SER A 276 1.53 25.34 26.06
C SER A 276 2.56 24.26 26.43
N GLN A 277 2.97 23.46 25.45
CA GLN A 277 3.92 22.34 25.59
C GLN A 277 5.11 22.52 24.65
N ASN A 278 6.21 21.82 24.95
CA ASN A 278 7.39 21.75 24.08
C ASN A 278 7.50 20.35 23.47
N ILE A 279 6.55 20.02 22.59
CA ILE A 279 6.49 18.76 21.86
C ILE A 279 7.56 18.79 20.78
N THR A 280 8.34 17.71 20.70
CA THR A 280 9.33 17.52 19.65
C THR A 280 8.70 16.88 18.42
N ALA A 281 9.31 17.05 17.25
CA ALA A 281 8.89 16.37 16.02
C ALA A 281 8.83 14.84 16.21
N TYR A 282 9.81 14.26 16.92
CA TYR A 282 9.80 12.85 17.26
C TYR A 282 8.54 12.45 18.05
N LYS A 283 8.17 13.22 19.07
CA LYS A 283 7.00 12.92 19.89
C LYS A 283 5.70 13.07 19.11
N LEU A 284 5.62 14.05 18.23
CA LEU A 284 4.49 14.22 17.31
C LEU A 284 4.30 12.98 16.43
N LEU A 285 5.38 12.51 15.78
CA LEU A 285 5.33 11.34 14.91
C LEU A 285 5.00 10.06 15.67
N GLU A 286 5.49 9.90 16.90
CA GLU A 286 5.15 8.78 17.78
C GLU A 286 3.64 8.73 18.05
N VAL A 287 3.01 9.87 18.34
CA VAL A 287 1.56 9.96 18.52
C VAL A 287 0.82 9.62 17.23
N PHE A 288 1.26 10.16 16.10
CA PHE A 288 0.65 9.89 14.78
C PHE A 288 0.81 8.43 14.32
N ALA A 289 1.82 7.73 14.82
CA ALA A 289 2.05 6.31 14.56
C ALA A 289 1.50 5.38 15.65
N SER A 290 0.82 5.89 16.68
CA SER A 290 0.51 5.12 17.89
C SER A 290 -0.52 4.01 17.72
N ASN A 291 -1.49 4.15 16.80
CA ASN A 291 -2.45 3.10 16.45
C ASN A 291 -3.02 3.28 15.03
N ASP A 292 -3.61 2.21 14.49
CA ASP A 292 -4.12 2.14 13.12
C ASP A 292 -5.14 3.24 12.79
N LYS A 293 -5.99 3.62 13.75
CA LYS A 293 -7.02 4.65 13.52
C LYS A 293 -6.38 6.04 13.32
N ILE A 294 -5.43 6.40 14.17
CA ILE A 294 -4.69 7.67 14.04
C ILE A 294 -3.82 7.64 12.79
N GLN A 295 -3.12 6.52 12.55
CA GLN A 295 -2.29 6.33 11.36
C GLN A 295 -3.08 6.56 10.08
N ASN A 296 -4.28 5.97 9.95
CA ASN A 296 -5.14 6.12 8.76
C ASN A 296 -5.65 7.57 8.58
N LEU A 297 -5.97 8.27 9.66
CA LEU A 297 -6.39 9.68 9.59
C LEU A 297 -5.23 10.59 9.14
N VAL A 298 -4.04 10.41 9.72
CA VAL A 298 -2.84 11.18 9.35
C VAL A 298 -2.40 10.85 7.93
N PHE A 299 -2.48 9.58 7.52
CA PHE A 299 -2.26 9.16 6.14
C PHE A 299 -3.22 9.84 5.17
N SER A 300 -4.52 9.86 5.49
CA SER A 300 -5.54 10.53 4.66
C SER A 300 -5.24 12.03 4.47
N ARG A 301 -4.80 12.70 5.54
CA ARG A 301 -4.33 14.10 5.47
C ARG A 301 -3.17 14.29 4.51
N LEU A 302 -2.15 13.42 4.58
CA LEU A 302 -0.96 13.48 3.71
C LEU A 302 -1.32 13.21 2.25
N GLU A 303 -2.27 12.30 2.01
CA GLU A 303 -2.79 12.04 0.66
C GLU A 303 -3.54 13.25 0.11
N ILE A 304 -4.36 13.93 0.91
CA ILE A 304 -5.03 15.18 0.51
C ILE A 304 -4.00 16.24 0.10
N ASP A 305 -2.92 16.43 0.88
CA ASP A 305 -1.83 17.35 0.51
C ASP A 305 -1.17 16.95 -0.81
N ARG A 306 -0.86 15.66 -0.97
CA ARG A 306 -0.20 15.14 -2.17
C ARG A 306 -1.05 15.36 -3.42
N PHE A 307 -2.36 15.10 -3.34
CA PHE A 307 -3.28 15.33 -4.44
C PHE A 307 -3.47 16.83 -4.73
N TYR A 308 -3.60 17.66 -3.69
CA TYR A 308 -3.70 19.11 -3.83
C TYR A 308 -2.48 19.71 -4.56
N ASN A 309 -1.28 19.20 -4.24
CA ASN A 309 -0.03 19.62 -4.88
C ASN A 309 0.21 18.99 -6.27
N SER A 310 -0.67 18.09 -6.73
CA SER A 310 -0.54 17.45 -8.03
C SER A 310 -1.31 18.20 -9.11
N ASN A 311 -0.70 18.41 -10.28
CA ASN A 311 -1.37 19.04 -11.45
C ASN A 311 -2.47 18.17 -12.08
N LYS A 312 -2.87 17.05 -11.46
CA LYS A 312 -3.89 16.10 -11.95
C LYS A 312 -5.09 16.09 -11.00
N PHE A 313 -5.71 17.25 -10.87
CA PHE A 313 -6.83 17.52 -9.99
C PHE A 313 -8.12 16.82 -10.46
N ASN A 314 -8.75 16.03 -9.58
CA ASN A 314 -10.11 15.53 -9.76
C ASN A 314 -10.96 15.99 -8.57
N GLU A 315 -11.87 16.93 -8.82
CA GLU A 315 -12.70 17.57 -7.79
C GLU A 315 -13.54 16.55 -7.00
N PHE A 316 -14.15 15.58 -7.68
CA PHE A 316 -15.00 14.57 -7.05
C PHE A 316 -14.22 13.68 -6.08
N VAL A 317 -13.02 13.27 -6.47
CA VAL A 317 -12.12 12.47 -5.62
C VAL A 317 -11.68 13.30 -4.42
N MET A 318 -11.24 14.54 -4.62
CA MET A 318 -10.83 15.43 -3.52
C MET A 318 -11.96 15.72 -2.54
N LYS A 319 -13.17 16.00 -3.05
CA LYS A 319 -14.37 16.17 -2.23
C LYS A 319 -14.61 14.98 -1.33
N SER A 320 -14.53 13.78 -1.90
CA SER A 320 -14.77 12.53 -1.19
C SER A 320 -13.69 12.28 -0.14
N LEU A 321 -12.41 12.51 -0.46
CA LEU A 321 -11.29 12.36 0.46
C LEU A 321 -11.39 13.33 1.65
N ILE A 322 -11.59 14.63 1.40
CA ILE A 322 -11.71 15.65 2.45
C ILE A 322 -12.94 15.36 3.32
N LYS A 323 -14.09 15.07 2.71
CA LYS A 323 -15.31 14.76 3.46
C LYS A 323 -15.13 13.54 4.36
N ASN A 324 -14.58 12.44 3.83
CA ASN A 324 -14.33 11.24 4.61
C ASN A 324 -13.34 11.52 5.75
N PHE A 325 -12.24 12.21 5.48
CA PHE A 325 -11.26 12.58 6.50
C PHE A 325 -11.87 13.37 7.66
N ILE A 326 -12.68 14.40 7.36
CA ILE A 326 -13.30 15.25 8.39
C ILE A 326 -14.36 14.49 9.21
N LEU A 327 -15.17 13.65 8.55
CA LEU A 327 -16.20 12.89 9.23
C LEU A 327 -15.61 11.75 10.09
N GLU A 328 -14.54 11.10 9.67
CA GLU A 328 -13.90 10.00 10.41
C GLU A 328 -13.30 10.44 11.76
N ILE A 329 -12.86 11.69 11.88
CA ILE A 329 -12.31 12.24 13.15
C ILE A 329 -13.34 12.21 14.28
N GLU A 330 -14.64 12.29 13.97
CA GLU A 330 -15.69 12.22 14.99
C GLU A 330 -15.67 10.86 15.71
N SER A 331 -15.40 9.78 14.98
CA SER A 331 -15.30 8.46 15.58
C SER A 331 -14.10 8.39 16.55
N LEU A 332 -12.98 9.07 16.25
CA LEU A 332 -11.83 9.16 17.15
C LEU A 332 -12.21 9.92 18.44
N ILE A 333 -12.95 11.02 18.31
CA ILE A 333 -13.47 11.79 19.45
C ILE A 333 -14.39 10.94 20.32
N ILE A 334 -15.33 10.22 19.70
CA ILE A 334 -16.30 9.37 20.40
C ILE A 334 -15.62 8.28 21.23
N ASP A 335 -14.56 7.66 20.68
CA ASP A 335 -13.87 6.56 21.35
C ASP A 335 -13.00 7.03 22.53
N ASN A 336 -12.39 8.22 22.42
CA ASN A 336 -11.41 8.69 23.40
C ASN A 336 -11.97 9.67 24.43
N ILE A 337 -13.05 10.37 24.10
CA ILE A 337 -13.64 11.38 24.99
C ILE A 337 -14.92 10.83 25.60
N PRO A 338 -14.96 10.64 26.93
CA PRO A 338 -16.08 10.03 27.61
C PRO A 338 -17.35 10.87 27.42
N LYS A 339 -18.48 10.18 27.38
CA LYS A 339 -19.80 10.79 27.32
C LYS A 339 -20.18 11.40 28.67
N PRO A 340 -20.81 12.59 28.73
CA PRO A 340 -21.46 13.06 29.95
C PRO A 340 -22.57 12.09 30.39
N LEU A 341 -22.64 11.77 31.68
CA LEU A 341 -23.58 10.78 32.25
C LEU A 341 -25.07 11.07 31.99
N GLN A 342 -25.44 12.27 31.54
CA GLN A 342 -26.84 12.72 31.45
C GLN A 342 -27.24 13.35 30.10
N GLU A 343 -26.39 13.33 29.07
CA GLU A 343 -26.68 14.06 27.82
C GLU A 343 -26.89 13.15 26.60
N ARG A 344 -27.65 13.66 25.62
CA ARG A 344 -27.77 13.03 24.29
C ARG A 344 -26.40 13.03 23.62
N ASP A 345 -26.08 11.93 22.93
CA ASP A 345 -24.81 11.79 22.24
C ASP A 345 -24.73 12.77 21.06
N ASN A 346 -23.99 13.86 21.23
CA ASN A 346 -23.70 14.81 20.16
C ASN A 346 -22.24 15.29 20.27
N LEU A 347 -21.65 15.58 19.11
CA LEU A 347 -20.23 15.95 18.99
C LEU A 347 -19.87 17.15 19.87
N PHE A 348 -20.70 18.19 19.90
CA PHE A 348 -20.41 19.40 20.68
C PHE A 348 -20.29 19.08 22.18
N ASN A 349 -21.19 18.26 22.72
CA ASN A 349 -21.17 17.89 24.14
C ASN A 349 -19.96 17.02 24.48
N ARG A 350 -19.46 16.22 23.53
CA ARG A 350 -18.16 15.54 23.71
C ARG A 350 -17.02 16.55 23.74
N LEU A 351 -17.01 17.54 22.85
CA LEU A 351 -16.01 18.60 22.84
C LEU A 351 -16.04 19.45 24.12
N LYS A 352 -17.19 19.64 24.77
CA LYS A 352 -17.26 20.32 26.07
C LYS A 352 -16.49 19.62 27.18
N ASN A 353 -16.38 18.28 27.14
CA ASN A 353 -15.61 17.53 28.14
C ASN A 353 -14.09 17.70 27.98
N ILE A 354 -13.65 18.35 26.91
CA ILE A 354 -12.25 18.58 26.62
C ILE A 354 -11.72 19.83 27.36
N LYS A 355 -12.46 20.94 27.32
CA LYS A 355 -12.01 22.28 27.76
C LYS A 355 -13.18 23.21 28.13
N ALA A 356 -12.86 24.39 28.67
CA ALA A 356 -13.80 25.32 29.29
C ALA A 356 -15.02 25.66 28.41
N GLU A 357 -16.22 25.46 28.98
CA GLU A 357 -17.50 25.51 28.28
C GLU A 357 -17.84 26.89 27.69
N ASN A 358 -17.39 27.98 28.32
CA ASN A 358 -17.78 29.34 27.95
C ASN A 358 -17.23 29.74 26.57
N ILE A 359 -15.93 29.52 26.32
CA ILE A 359 -15.27 29.92 25.07
C ILE A 359 -15.78 29.08 23.88
N LEU A 360 -15.95 27.77 24.08
CA LEU A 360 -16.51 26.88 23.06
C LEU A 360 -17.93 27.30 22.65
N THR A 361 -18.73 27.77 23.60
CA THR A 361 -20.11 28.22 23.35
C THR A 361 -20.14 29.54 22.57
N GLU A 362 -19.24 30.47 22.86
CA GLU A 362 -19.08 31.71 22.10
C GLU A 362 -18.75 31.43 20.64
N TYR A 363 -17.74 30.59 20.37
CA TYR A 363 -17.35 30.20 19.02
C TYR A 363 -18.42 29.37 18.30
N ARG A 364 -19.17 28.53 19.02
CA ARG A 364 -20.30 27.81 18.43
C ARG A 364 -21.37 28.76 17.90
N ASN A 365 -21.61 29.87 18.58
CA ASN A 365 -22.68 30.81 18.21
C ASN A 365 -22.32 31.70 17.01
N LEU A 366 -21.04 31.74 16.60
CA LEU A 366 -20.60 32.50 15.42
C LEU A 366 -21.11 31.93 14.09
N ILE A 367 -21.46 30.64 14.05
CA ILE A 367 -21.98 29.98 12.84
C ILE A 367 -23.29 29.27 13.18
N LYS A 368 -24.35 29.61 12.45
CA LYS A 368 -25.67 28.96 12.60
C LYS A 368 -25.62 27.51 12.11
N GLN A 369 -26.47 26.67 12.70
CA GLN A 369 -26.72 25.34 12.14
C GLN A 369 -27.31 25.49 10.72
N ASN A 370 -26.79 24.69 9.78
CA ASN A 370 -27.18 24.73 8.36
C ASN A 370 -26.90 26.07 7.65
N ALA A 371 -25.88 26.80 8.09
CA ALA A 371 -25.40 28.01 7.40
C ALA A 371 -25.07 27.70 5.93
N ASN A 372 -25.44 28.62 5.03
CA ASN A 372 -25.00 28.60 3.64
C ASN A 372 -23.49 28.94 3.55
N TRP A 373 -22.87 28.79 2.37
CA TRP A 373 -21.43 29.04 2.20
C TRP A 373 -20.98 30.44 2.63
N SER A 374 -21.75 31.48 2.30
CA SER A 374 -21.41 32.88 2.64
C SER A 374 -21.39 33.10 4.15
N GLU A 375 -22.42 32.64 4.85
CA GLU A 375 -22.50 32.72 6.32
C GLU A 375 -21.42 31.88 6.99
N PHE A 376 -21.21 30.66 6.48
CA PHE A 376 -20.20 29.72 6.99
C PHE A 376 -18.79 30.29 6.86
N SER A 377 -18.40 30.74 5.67
CA SER A 377 -17.07 31.29 5.39
C SER A 377 -16.79 32.56 6.19
N ALA A 378 -17.78 33.46 6.32
CA ALA A 378 -17.66 34.66 7.15
C ALA A 378 -17.46 34.33 8.64
N GLY A 379 -18.16 33.33 9.17
CA GLY A 379 -18.01 32.91 10.56
C GLY A 379 -16.69 32.19 10.83
N ILE A 380 -16.18 31.38 9.89
CA ILE A 380 -14.83 30.79 9.99
C ILE A 380 -13.76 31.87 10.07
N LYS A 381 -13.83 32.88 9.18
CA LYS A 381 -12.94 34.05 9.23
C LYS A 381 -12.98 34.81 10.55
N ALA A 382 -14.16 34.90 11.17
CA ALA A 382 -14.30 35.53 12.47
C ALA A 382 -13.54 34.73 13.54
N ILE A 383 -13.69 33.40 13.55
CA ILE A 383 -12.97 32.50 14.45
C ILE A 383 -11.45 32.52 14.18
N GLU A 384 -11.03 32.61 12.92
CA GLU A 384 -9.61 32.65 12.54
C GLU A 384 -8.85 33.86 13.09
N LYS A 385 -9.54 35.00 13.28
CA LYS A 385 -8.96 36.24 13.84
C LYS A 385 -8.69 36.15 15.35
N GLU A 386 -9.27 35.17 16.02
CA GLU A 386 -9.04 34.93 17.45
C GLU A 386 -7.65 34.35 17.70
N ASN A 387 -7.14 34.51 18.92
CA ASN A 387 -5.85 33.95 19.32
C ASN A 387 -5.84 32.41 19.19
N ASP A 388 -4.69 31.87 18.78
CA ASP A 388 -4.53 30.42 18.64
C ASP A 388 -4.72 29.71 19.98
N SER A 389 -5.73 28.85 20.01
CA SER A 389 -6.16 28.07 21.17
C SER A 389 -6.75 26.74 20.71
N ILE A 390 -6.79 25.75 21.60
CA ILE A 390 -7.40 24.45 21.30
C ILE A 390 -8.89 24.63 21.01
N GLU A 391 -9.55 25.49 21.77
CA GLU A 391 -10.97 25.83 21.64
C GLU A 391 -11.28 26.36 20.24
N LYS A 392 -10.43 27.26 19.71
CA LYS A 392 -10.53 27.77 18.33
C LYS A 392 -10.49 26.61 17.33
N TYR A 393 -9.46 25.77 17.36
CA TYR A 393 -9.28 24.70 16.37
C TYR A 393 -10.34 23.59 16.48
N LEU A 394 -10.77 23.23 17.69
CA LEU A 394 -11.88 22.29 17.91
C LEU A 394 -13.20 22.83 17.34
N MET A 395 -13.45 24.14 17.47
CA MET A 395 -14.67 24.76 16.96
C MET A 395 -14.63 24.96 15.45
N ILE A 396 -13.48 25.28 14.87
CA ILE A 396 -13.28 25.25 13.43
C ILE A 396 -13.59 23.84 12.90
N TYR A 397 -12.99 22.79 13.46
CA TYR A 397 -13.27 21.40 13.09
C TYR A 397 -14.77 21.06 13.21
N TYR A 398 -15.40 21.38 14.35
CA TYR A 398 -16.82 21.12 14.59
C TYR A 398 -17.72 21.76 13.54
N HIS A 399 -17.47 23.02 13.20
CA HIS A 399 -18.26 23.74 12.20
C HIS A 399 -18.07 23.17 10.81
N PHE A 400 -16.83 22.84 10.42
CA PHE A 400 -16.57 22.15 9.15
C PHE A 400 -17.27 20.79 9.09
N ARG A 401 -17.11 19.95 10.10
CA ARG A 401 -17.80 18.64 10.19
C ARG A 401 -19.30 18.81 9.96
N ASN A 402 -19.94 19.75 10.64
CA ASN A 402 -21.38 20.00 10.46
C ASN A 402 -21.73 20.49 9.05
N TYR A 403 -20.92 21.39 8.49
CA TYR A 403 -21.10 21.87 7.13
C TYR A 403 -21.00 20.72 6.11
N PHE A 404 -20.00 19.86 6.22
CA PHE A 404 -19.82 18.68 5.35
C PHE A 404 -20.92 17.62 5.51
N ALA A 405 -21.51 17.51 6.71
CA ALA A 405 -22.58 16.56 7.00
C ALA A 405 -23.95 17.01 6.45
N HIS A 406 -24.23 18.31 6.45
CA HIS A 406 -25.58 18.83 6.22
C HIS A 406 -25.74 19.68 4.94
N ASN A 407 -24.65 20.10 4.30
CA ASN A 407 -24.70 20.94 3.10
C ASN A 407 -24.11 20.27 1.85
N HIS A 408 -24.51 20.79 0.69
CA HIS A 408 -23.79 20.53 -0.56
C HIS A 408 -22.54 21.41 -0.60
N VAL A 409 -21.39 20.82 -0.32
CA VAL A 409 -20.10 21.55 -0.29
C VAL A 409 -19.68 21.91 -1.71
N ASN A 410 -19.51 23.22 -1.97
CA ASN A 410 -18.85 23.74 -3.17
C ASN A 410 -17.34 23.61 -2.99
N VAL A 411 -16.74 22.60 -3.63
CA VAL A 411 -15.33 22.27 -3.41
C VAL A 411 -14.41 23.21 -4.18
N ASP A 412 -14.83 23.70 -5.34
CA ASP A 412 -14.11 24.74 -6.04
C ASP A 412 -13.97 26.01 -5.19
N GLU A 413 -15.05 26.46 -4.54
CA GLU A 413 -14.95 27.57 -3.60
C GLU A 413 -14.07 27.20 -2.40
N LEU A 414 -14.20 26.02 -1.81
CA LEU A 414 -13.37 25.59 -0.68
C LEU A 414 -11.86 25.57 -0.99
N ILE A 415 -11.50 25.14 -2.21
CA ILE A 415 -10.12 24.91 -2.66
C ILE A 415 -9.50 26.18 -3.23
N TRP A 416 -10.26 26.95 -4.01
CA TRP A 416 -9.74 28.11 -4.74
C TRP A 416 -10.03 29.45 -4.04
N SER A 417 -10.98 29.51 -3.11
CA SER A 417 -11.21 30.75 -2.37
C SER A 417 -9.98 31.11 -1.54
N GLU A 418 -9.62 32.40 -1.60
CA GLU A 418 -8.51 32.97 -0.83
C GLU A 418 -7.18 32.21 -1.00
N ASN A 419 -6.95 31.69 -2.21
CA ASN A 419 -5.76 30.89 -2.55
C ASN A 419 -5.60 29.61 -1.69
N GLY A 420 -6.71 28.99 -1.28
CA GLY A 420 -6.72 27.74 -0.52
C GLY A 420 -6.54 27.92 0.99
N GLU A 421 -6.71 29.13 1.52
CA GLU A 421 -6.60 29.39 2.95
C GLU A 421 -7.64 28.59 3.76
N TYR A 422 -8.91 28.49 3.31
CA TYR A 422 -9.92 27.69 4.02
C TYR A 422 -9.56 26.22 4.11
N ILE A 423 -9.20 25.59 2.99
CA ILE A 423 -8.86 24.16 3.00
C ILE A 423 -7.63 23.90 3.88
N ARG A 424 -6.66 24.81 3.90
CA ARG A 424 -5.53 24.74 4.83
C ARG A 424 -6.01 24.80 6.29
N THR A 425 -6.82 25.79 6.66
CA THR A 425 -7.35 25.91 8.03
C THR A 425 -8.14 24.67 8.46
N ILE A 426 -8.97 24.11 7.58
CA ILE A 426 -9.70 22.85 7.82
C ILE A 426 -8.74 21.74 8.22
N LEU A 427 -7.74 21.52 7.37
CA LEU A 427 -6.84 20.39 7.46
C LEU A 427 -5.89 20.53 8.66
N GLU A 428 -5.46 21.75 8.98
CA GLU A 428 -4.70 22.05 10.20
C GLU A 428 -5.54 21.82 11.45
N SER A 429 -6.77 22.36 11.50
CA SER A 429 -7.68 22.20 12.64
C SER A 429 -8.00 20.73 12.90
N ALA A 430 -8.19 19.95 11.83
CA ALA A 430 -8.41 18.51 11.89
C ALA A 430 -7.20 17.78 12.50
N ILE A 431 -5.97 18.09 12.08
CA ILE A 431 -4.77 17.43 12.63
C ILE A 431 -4.48 17.85 14.07
N ILE A 432 -4.67 19.13 14.41
CA ILE A 432 -4.56 19.60 15.81
C ILE A 432 -5.59 18.86 16.67
N THR A 433 -6.81 18.68 16.19
CA THR A 433 -7.86 17.90 16.86
C THR A 433 -7.43 16.44 17.04
N ILE A 434 -6.91 15.78 16.00
CA ILE A 434 -6.41 14.40 16.09
C ILE A 434 -5.33 14.26 17.15
N TYR A 435 -4.32 15.13 17.13
CA TYR A 435 -3.23 15.10 18.11
C TYR A 435 -3.76 15.30 19.53
N PHE A 436 -4.62 16.29 19.72
CA PHE A 436 -5.20 16.61 21.02
C PHE A 436 -5.98 15.42 21.58
N VAL A 437 -6.90 14.85 20.79
CA VAL A 437 -7.73 13.72 21.20
C VAL A 437 -6.89 12.49 21.52
N ALA A 438 -5.86 12.22 20.72
CA ALA A 438 -4.93 11.10 20.93
C ALA A 438 -4.12 11.21 22.22
N THR A 439 -3.88 12.44 22.69
CA THR A 439 -3.07 12.71 23.89
C THR A 439 -3.91 13.11 25.10
N PHE A 440 -5.24 13.14 24.95
CA PHE A 440 -6.17 13.51 26.00
C PHE A 440 -6.07 12.51 27.16
N LYS A 441 -5.61 13.00 28.32
CA LYS A 441 -5.63 12.28 29.59
C LYS A 441 -6.63 12.95 30.51
N LYS A 442 -7.49 12.14 31.14
CA LYS A 442 -8.49 12.58 32.11
C LYS A 442 -7.87 13.34 33.28
#